data_AF-A0A7J3NTN1-F1
#
_entry.id   AF-A0A7J3NTN1-F1
#
_cell.length_a   1.000
_cell.length_b   1.000
_cell.length_c   1.000
_cell.angle_alpha   90.00
_cell.angle_beta   90.00
_cell.angle_gamma   90.00
#
_symmetry.space_group_name_H-M   'P 1'
#
loop_
_entity.id
_entity.type
_entity.pdbx_description
1 polymer ?
#
loop_
_entity_poly.entity_id
_entity_poly.type
_entity_poly.pdbx_seq_one_letter_code
_entity_poly.pdbx_strand_id
1 'polypeptide(L)'
;MIIDSETHPIGINNRGEVMNFCAKLLMYMDQRGVDAACVLPAPVMGCNVAGRIIEQATKIAPKRLIPWCRLFYREPVLPNPWTLSPSLEEEKERALEELEEML
;
A
#
# COMPACT_ATOMS: atom_id res chain seq x y z
N MET A 1 8.62 -7.15 -23.32
CA MET A 1 7.88 -7.36 -22.08
C MET A 1 7.24 -6.06 -21.66
N ILE A 2 5.93 -5.91 -21.87
CA ILE A 2 5.13 -4.75 -21.48
C ILE A 2 4.38 -5.12 -20.21
N ILE A 3 4.54 -4.30 -19.17
CA ILE A 3 3.88 -4.50 -17.88
C ILE A 3 2.96 -3.31 -17.61
N ASP A 4 1.70 -3.59 -17.31
CA ASP A 4 0.82 -2.62 -16.68
C ASP A 4 1.18 -2.54 -15.18
N SER A 5 1.71 -1.41 -14.76
CA SER A 5 2.20 -1.22 -13.41
C SER A 5 1.10 -0.97 -12.38
N GLU A 6 -0.14 -0.68 -12.81
CA GLU A 6 -1.17 -0.21 -11.89
C GLU A 6 -2.58 -0.64 -12.31
N THR A 7 -3.09 -1.73 -11.71
CA THR A 7 -4.47 -2.16 -11.88
C THR A 7 -5.18 -2.34 -10.54
N HIS A 8 -6.34 -1.70 -10.36
CA HIS A 8 -7.15 -1.81 -9.14
C HIS A 8 -8.44 -2.63 -9.37
N PRO A 9 -8.68 -3.69 -8.58
CA PRO A 9 -9.96 -4.37 -8.55
C PRO A 9 -10.98 -3.56 -7.75
N ILE A 10 -11.82 -2.79 -8.45
CA ILE A 10 -12.89 -1.97 -7.84
C ILE A 10 -14.23 -2.71 -7.91
N GLY A 11 -15.04 -2.62 -6.85
CA GLY A 11 -16.40 -3.16 -6.85
C GLY A 11 -16.47 -4.69 -6.74
N ILE A 12 -15.42 -5.33 -6.19
CA ILE A 12 -15.36 -6.78 -6.00
C ILE A 12 -15.70 -7.12 -4.55
N ASN A 13 -16.74 -7.92 -4.37
CA ASN A 13 -17.30 -8.36 -3.10
C ASN A 13 -17.32 -9.90 -2.96
N ASN A 14 -17.23 -10.64 -4.07
CA ASN A 14 -17.27 -12.10 -4.06
C ASN A 14 -16.30 -12.75 -5.07
N ARG A 15 -16.14 -14.07 -4.97
CA ARG A 15 -15.22 -14.86 -5.83
C ARG A 15 -15.59 -14.81 -7.31
N GLY A 16 -16.87 -14.77 -7.65
CA GLY A 16 -17.33 -14.69 -9.05
C GLY A 16 -16.91 -13.39 -9.71
N GLU A 17 -16.96 -12.29 -8.97
CA GLU A 17 -16.50 -10.97 -9.42
C GLU A 17 -14.98 -10.92 -9.61
N VAL A 18 -14.20 -11.61 -8.76
CA VAL A 18 -12.74 -11.76 -8.97
C VAL A 18 -12.44 -12.45 -10.30
N MET A 19 -13.14 -13.56 -10.58
CA MET A 19 -12.98 -14.29 -11.85
C MET A 19 -13.32 -13.40 -13.06
N ASN A 20 -14.43 -12.66 -12.97
CA ASN A 20 -14.87 -11.75 -14.03
C ASN A 20 -13.86 -10.61 -14.25
N PHE A 21 -13.34 -10.03 -13.17
CA PHE A 21 -12.28 -9.02 -13.23
C PHE A 21 -11.04 -9.57 -13.94
N CYS A 22 -10.55 -10.74 -13.54
CA CYS A 22 -9.36 -11.35 -14.15
C CYS A 22 -9.58 -11.63 -15.65
N ALA A 23 -10.74 -12.17 -16.03
CA ALA A 23 -11.07 -12.45 -17.42
C ALA A 23 -11.05 -11.17 -18.28
N LYS A 24 -11.68 -10.09 -17.80
CA LYS A 24 -11.70 -8.79 -18.50
C LYS A 24 -10.31 -8.18 -18.61
N LEU A 25 -9.52 -8.24 -17.54
CA LEU A 25 -8.15 -7.72 -17.52
C LEU A 25 -7.27 -8.48 -18.52
N LEU A 26 -7.32 -9.81 -18.52
CA LEU A 26 -6.55 -10.63 -19.46
C LEU A 26 -6.94 -10.37 -20.93
N MET A 27 -8.25 -10.25 -21.21
CA MET A 27 -8.72 -9.86 -22.55
C MET A 27 -8.17 -8.50 -22.98
N TYR A 28 -8.19 -7.51 -22.09
CA TYR A 28 -7.63 -6.19 -22.37
C TYR A 28 -6.12 -6.27 -22.62
N MET A 29 -5.39 -7.01 -21.79
CA MET A 29 -3.95 -7.21 -21.93
C MET A 29 -3.62 -7.84 -23.28
N ASP A 30 -4.38 -8.86 -23.72
CA ASP A 30 -4.20 -9.52 -25.01
C ASP A 30 -4.44 -8.55 -26.18
N GLN A 31 -5.48 -7.72 -26.10
CA GLN A 31 -5.78 -6.70 -27.11
C GLN A 31 -4.72 -5.60 -27.22
N ARG A 32 -3.99 -5.35 -26.13
CA ARG A 32 -2.99 -4.28 -26.03
C ARG A 32 -1.55 -4.77 -26.12
N GLY A 33 -1.32 -6.08 -26.20
CA GLY A 33 0.02 -6.67 -26.17
C GLY A 33 0.73 -6.51 -24.82
N VAL A 34 -0.02 -6.49 -23.71
CA VAL A 34 0.53 -6.43 -22.35
C VAL A 34 0.80 -7.85 -21.84
N ASP A 35 2.02 -8.10 -21.39
CA ASP A 35 2.47 -9.42 -20.94
C ASP A 35 1.99 -9.71 -19.51
N ALA A 36 2.13 -8.72 -18.61
CA ALA A 36 1.77 -8.84 -17.21
C ALA A 36 1.15 -7.54 -16.64
N ALA A 37 0.40 -7.66 -15.55
CA ALA A 37 -0.21 -6.54 -14.84
C ALA A 37 0.00 -6.66 -13.33
N CYS A 38 0.34 -5.56 -12.67
CA CYS A 38 0.40 -5.47 -11.22
C CYS A 38 -0.98 -5.19 -10.65
N VAL A 39 -1.47 -6.07 -9.77
CA VAL A 39 -2.77 -5.92 -9.13
C VAL A 39 -2.58 -5.31 -7.74
N LEU A 40 -3.07 -4.07 -7.56
CA LEU A 40 -2.94 -3.27 -6.35
C LEU A 40 -4.25 -3.20 -5.57
N PRO A 41 -4.22 -2.99 -4.25
CA PRO A 41 -5.42 -2.68 -3.48
C PRO A 41 -6.08 -1.40 -4.00
N ALA A 42 -7.40 -1.40 -4.18
CA ALA A 42 -8.13 -0.16 -4.48
C ALA A 42 -8.07 0.79 -3.26
N PRO A 43 -7.92 2.12 -3.43
CA PRO A 43 -7.77 3.07 -2.31
C PRO A 43 -8.89 3.03 -1.27
N VAL A 44 -10.11 2.68 -1.70
CA VAL A 44 -11.33 2.61 -0.86
C VAL A 44 -11.56 1.23 -0.24
N MET A 45 -10.68 0.27 -0.49
CA MET A 45 -10.86 -1.12 -0.06
C MET A 45 -10.08 -1.40 1.22
N GLY A 46 -10.74 -2.00 2.22
CA GLY A 46 -10.08 -2.46 3.43
C GLY A 46 -8.98 -3.49 3.13
N CYS A 47 -7.84 -3.38 3.82
CA CYS A 47 -6.63 -4.15 3.52
C CYS A 47 -6.84 -5.67 3.48
N ASN A 48 -7.65 -6.21 4.38
CA ASN A 48 -7.96 -7.65 4.44
C ASN A 48 -8.78 -8.12 3.23
N VAL A 49 -9.70 -7.28 2.74
CA VAL A 49 -10.52 -7.59 1.56
C VAL A 49 -9.64 -7.53 0.32
N ALA A 50 -8.82 -6.48 0.20
CA ALA A 50 -7.90 -6.31 -0.91
C ALA A 50 -6.87 -7.45 -1.01
N GLY A 51 -6.27 -7.85 0.11
CA GLY A 51 -5.31 -8.95 0.15
C GLY A 51 -5.89 -10.25 -0.40
N ARG A 52 -7.12 -10.60 0.01
CA ARG A 52 -7.81 -11.81 -0.49
C ARG A 52 -8.12 -11.74 -1.98
N ILE A 53 -8.54 -10.58 -2.48
CA ILE A 53 -8.83 -10.39 -3.91
C ILE A 53 -7.56 -10.52 -4.74
N ILE A 54 -6.46 -9.88 -4.32
CA ILE A 54 -5.16 -9.94 -4.99
C ILE A 54 -4.61 -11.36 -4.98
N GLU A 55 -4.70 -12.06 -3.84
CA GLU A 55 -4.27 -13.46 -3.75
C GLU A 55 -5.08 -14.37 -4.69
N GLN A 56 -6.40 -14.16 -4.79
CA GLN A 56 -7.23 -14.93 -5.70
C GLN A 56 -6.92 -14.62 -7.17
N ALA A 57 -6.74 -13.34 -7.52
CA ALA A 57 -6.41 -12.92 -8.87
C ALA A 57 -5.07 -13.52 -9.35
N THR A 58 -4.05 -13.50 -8.51
CA THR A 58 -2.73 -14.05 -8.83
C THR A 58 -2.74 -15.56 -8.94
N LYS A 59 -3.59 -16.28 -8.19
CA LYS A 59 -3.79 -17.72 -8.39
C LYS A 59 -4.45 -18.06 -9.72
N ILE A 60 -5.30 -17.19 -10.27
CA ILE A 60 -5.98 -17.42 -11.55
C ILE A 60 -4.99 -17.34 -12.72
N ALA A 61 -4.07 -16.39 -12.71
CA ALA A 61 -3.09 -16.20 -13.78
C ALA A 61 -1.71 -15.83 -13.23
N PRO A 62 -0.99 -16.78 -12.58
CA PRO A 62 0.21 -16.49 -11.77
C PRO A 62 1.40 -15.97 -12.55
N LYS A 63 1.43 -16.16 -13.87
CA LYS A 63 2.49 -15.63 -14.74
C LYS A 63 2.18 -14.26 -15.34
N ARG A 64 0.93 -13.81 -15.23
CA ARG A 64 0.44 -12.58 -15.88
C ARG A 64 -0.09 -11.56 -14.88
N LEU A 65 -0.58 -11.99 -13.73
CA LEU A 65 -1.07 -11.11 -12.67
C LEU A 65 -0.09 -11.18 -11.50
N ILE A 66 0.54 -10.05 -11.21
CA ILE A 66 1.57 -9.90 -10.19
C ILE A 66 0.92 -9.27 -8.96
N PRO A 67 1.02 -9.88 -7.77
CA PRO A 67 0.48 -9.27 -6.56
C PRO A 67 1.30 -8.04 -6.20
N TRP A 68 0.64 -6.90 -6.06
CA TRP A 68 1.24 -5.77 -5.37
C TRP A 68 0.62 -5.65 -3.98
N CYS A 69 1.29 -6.27 -3.02
CA CYS A 69 0.94 -6.09 -1.63
C CYS A 69 1.47 -4.72 -1.20
N ARG A 70 0.57 -3.83 -0.78
CA ARG A 70 0.97 -2.67 0.03
C ARG A 70 1.46 -3.23 1.35
N LEU A 71 2.76 -3.53 1.43
CA LEU A 71 3.41 -3.67 2.71
C LEU A 71 3.20 -2.31 3.38
N PHE A 72 2.37 -2.29 4.41
CA PHE A 72 2.61 -1.33 5.46
C PHE A 72 3.99 -1.73 6.00
N TYR A 73 5.05 -1.16 5.42
CA TYR A 73 6.01 -0.57 6.31
C TYR A 73 5.12 0.30 7.20
N ARG A 74 4.87 -0.20 8.43
CA ARG A 74 5.19 0.68 9.53
C ARG A 74 6.60 1.07 9.16
N GLU A 75 6.77 2.24 8.53
CA GLU A 75 8.02 2.94 8.75
C GLU A 75 8.24 2.71 10.25
N PRO A 76 9.41 2.19 10.70
CA PRO A 76 9.75 2.54 12.07
C PRO A 76 9.40 4.01 12.11
N VAL A 77 8.48 4.42 13.00
CA VAL A 77 8.24 5.84 13.19
C VAL A 77 9.65 6.28 13.51
N LEU A 78 10.36 6.78 12.49
CA LEU A 78 11.66 7.37 12.68
C LEU A 78 11.23 8.42 13.68
N PRO A 79 11.74 8.37 14.92
CA PRO A 79 11.42 9.41 15.88
C PRO A 79 11.53 10.68 15.06
N ASN A 80 10.44 11.44 15.02
CA ASN A 80 10.37 12.64 14.22
C ASN A 80 11.74 13.30 14.41
N PRO A 81 12.47 13.79 13.41
CA PRO A 81 13.78 14.39 13.67
C PRO A 81 13.72 15.51 14.74
N TRP A 82 12.50 15.94 15.11
CA TRP A 82 12.12 16.84 16.19
C TRP A 82 11.60 16.18 17.49
N THR A 83 11.46 14.85 17.57
CA THR A 83 11.23 14.09 18.80
C THR A 83 12.54 14.13 19.57
N LEU A 84 12.59 15.05 20.52
CA LEU A 84 13.68 15.19 21.45
C LEU A 84 13.85 13.86 22.21
N SER A 85 15.10 13.41 22.36
CA SER A 85 15.38 12.34 23.32
C SER A 85 14.92 12.77 24.71
N PRO A 86 14.61 11.85 25.63
CA PRO A 86 14.23 12.21 27.00
C PRO A 86 15.22 13.18 27.68
N SER A 87 16.52 13.07 27.36
CA SER A 87 17.55 14.02 27.82
C SER A 87 17.38 15.43 27.25
N LEU A 88 16.93 15.56 26.00
CA LEU A 88 16.72 16.83 25.32
C LEU A 88 15.40 17.51 25.74
N GLU A 89 14.41 16.73 26.18
CA GLU A 89 13.20 17.31 26.81
C GLU A 89 13.53 17.91 28.18
N GLU A 90 14.31 17.24 29.02
CA GLU A 90 14.77 17.80 30.30
C GLU A 90 15.67 19.03 30.14
N GLU A 91 16.51 19.07 29.10
CA GLU A 91 17.33 20.25 28.78
C GLU A 91 16.47 21.42 28.27
N LYS A 92 15.43 21.13 27.48
CA LYS A 92 14.46 22.13 27.03
C LYS A 92 13.68 22.72 28.20
N GLU A 93 13.21 21.89 29.14
CA GLU A 93 12.50 22.35 30.34
C GLU A 93 13.39 23.25 31.20
N ARG A 94 14.64 22.84 31.45
CA ARG A 94 15.62 23.68 32.18
C ARG A 94 15.88 25.02 31.50
N ALA A 95 16.09 25.02 30.19
CA ALA A 95 16.35 26.25 29.44
C ALA A 95 15.14 27.21 29.45
N LEU A 96 13.91 26.68 29.54
CA LEU A 96 12.71 27.49 29.65
C LEU A 96 12.54 28.09 31.05
N GLU A 97 12.82 27.31 32.10
CA GLU A 97 12.81 27.79 33.50
C GLU A 97 13.85 28.91 33.71
N GLU A 98 15.08 28.72 33.23
CA GLU A 98 16.15 29.74 33.30
C GLU A 98 15.75 31.04 32.57
N LEU A 99 15.03 30.94 31.45
CA LEU A 99 14.57 32.10 30.69
C LEU A 99 13.45 32.86 31.42
N GLU A 100 12.54 32.15 32.10
CA GLU A 100 11.47 32.77 32.90
C GLU A 100 12.03 33.50 34.14
N GLU A 101 13.11 33.02 34.73
CA GLU A 101 13.78 33.70 35.87
C GLU A 101 14.52 34.99 35.47
N MET A 102 14.80 35.19 34.18
CA MET A 102 15.49 36.38 33.65
C MET A 102 14.55 37.51 33.18
N LEU A 103 13.24 37.27 33.08
CA LEU A 103 12.20 38.24 32.70
C LEU A 103 11.54 38.90 33.91
#